data_AF-A0AAQ3C162-F1
#
_entry.id   AF-A0AAQ3C162-F1
#
_cell.length_a   1.000
_cell.length_b   1.000
_cell.length_c   1.000
_cell.angle_alpha   90.00
_cell.angle_beta   90.00
_cell.angle_gamma   90.00
#
_symmetry.space_group_name_H-M   'P 1'
#
loop_
_entity.id
_entity.type
_entity.pdbx_description
1 polymer ?
#
loop_
_entity_poly.entity_id
_entity_poly.type
_entity_poly.pdbx_seq_one_letter_code
_entity_poly.pdbx_strand_id
1 'polypeptide(L)'
;MFIPDNLDEDVYTDCGWRYIWHNDYLKPNIYLQDAIDDLSSGSERRNLNNAVRNAKSALHMRVDILCRSFCGDEYFQKNLRNFPQKMDFLEKIGIVRPRIIDKINKIRNEIEHEYRDATLEEAEDFIDIVLLFMEATRYLNTRFPCDADFHILEISDEIYLRKIECNWKNGELIFYYSKQKSLRLDNMETYSIKVGDHRYAQWVKFILEHCD
;
A
#
# COMPACT_ATOMS: atom_id res chain seq x y z
N MET A 1 -0.14 -18.38 -19.20
CA MET A 1 -0.86 -17.19 -18.69
C MET A 1 0.17 -16.30 -18.03
N PHE A 2 0.22 -15.02 -18.39
CA PHE A 2 1.38 -14.14 -18.23
C PHE A 2 1.50 -13.54 -16.82
N ILE A 3 2.71 -13.48 -16.28
CA ILE A 3 3.07 -12.85 -14.99
C ILE A 3 4.29 -11.93 -15.19
N PRO A 4 4.45 -10.87 -14.39
CA PRO A 4 5.53 -9.89 -14.56
C PRO A 4 6.93 -10.47 -14.45
N ASP A 5 7.13 -11.52 -13.65
CA ASP A 5 8.44 -12.15 -13.44
C ASP A 5 9.05 -12.75 -14.74
N ASN A 6 8.25 -12.84 -15.80
CA ASN A 6 8.69 -13.28 -17.12
C ASN A 6 9.02 -12.11 -18.07
N LEU A 7 8.96 -10.87 -17.59
CA LEU A 7 9.33 -9.67 -18.34
C LEU A 7 10.86 -9.49 -18.36
N ASP A 8 11.36 -8.92 -19.45
CA ASP A 8 12.75 -8.47 -19.53
C ASP A 8 13.00 -7.30 -18.56
N GLU A 9 14.25 -7.14 -18.11
CA GLU A 9 14.65 -6.03 -17.23
C GLU A 9 14.46 -4.65 -17.92
N ASP A 10 14.46 -4.63 -19.25
CA ASP A 10 14.33 -3.42 -20.07
C ASP A 10 12.88 -3.03 -20.42
N VAL A 11 11.88 -3.54 -19.68
CA VAL A 11 10.47 -3.16 -19.89
C VAL A 11 10.17 -1.80 -19.25
N TYR A 12 10.11 -0.77 -20.08
CA TYR A 12 9.74 0.58 -19.68
C TYR A 12 8.23 0.83 -19.84
N THR A 13 7.61 1.39 -18.80
CA THR A 13 6.20 1.78 -18.79
C THR A 13 6.03 3.28 -18.65
N ASP A 14 5.11 3.85 -19.42
CA ASP A 14 4.63 5.21 -19.20
C ASP A 14 3.43 5.14 -18.25
N CYS A 15 3.54 5.77 -17.07
CA CYS A 15 2.53 5.62 -16.03
C CYS A 15 1.69 6.88 -15.83
N GLY A 16 0.38 6.67 -15.63
CA GLY A 16 -0.54 7.69 -15.16
C GLY A 16 -0.65 7.66 -13.64
N TRP A 17 -0.83 8.84 -13.02
CA TRP A 17 -1.03 8.96 -11.57
C TRP A 17 -2.30 9.72 -11.21
N ARG A 18 -2.84 9.39 -10.03
CA ARG A 18 -3.95 10.08 -9.37
C ARG A 18 -3.64 10.30 -7.90
N TYR A 19 -4.48 11.13 -7.27
CA TYR A 19 -4.51 11.27 -5.83
C TYR A 19 -5.27 10.11 -5.19
N ILE A 20 -4.79 9.62 -4.04
CA ILE A 20 -5.63 8.81 -3.15
C ILE A 20 -6.69 9.74 -2.54
N TRP A 21 -7.96 9.50 -2.88
CA TRP A 21 -9.09 10.18 -2.26
C TRP A 21 -9.61 9.32 -1.12
N HIS A 22 -9.42 9.76 0.12
CA HIS A 22 -10.06 9.16 1.29
C HIS A 22 -10.76 10.25 2.12
N ASN A 23 -12.07 10.09 2.32
CA ASN A 23 -12.88 10.97 3.16
C ASN A 23 -12.83 10.46 4.60
N ASP A 24 -11.76 10.79 5.33
CA ASP A 24 -11.73 10.60 6.78
C ASP A 24 -12.03 11.91 7.52
N TYR A 25 -12.70 11.79 8.68
CA TYR A 25 -12.96 12.91 9.58
C TYR A 25 -11.66 13.50 10.17
N LEU A 26 -10.60 12.68 10.29
CA LEU A 26 -9.25 13.06 10.73
C LEU A 26 -8.20 12.32 9.89
N LYS A 27 -7.03 12.91 9.66
CA LYS A 27 -5.94 12.33 8.82
C LYS A 27 -4.87 11.64 9.69
N PRO A 28 -4.11 10.66 9.16
CA PRO A 28 -3.14 9.92 9.99
C PRO A 28 -2.07 10.84 10.60
N ASN A 29 -1.71 11.91 9.88
CA ASN A 29 -0.77 12.93 10.35
C ASN A 29 -1.24 13.64 11.63
N ILE A 30 -2.55 13.77 11.85
CA ILE A 30 -3.07 14.40 13.08
C ILE A 30 -2.75 13.52 14.28
N TYR A 31 -3.05 12.22 14.19
CA TYR A 31 -2.70 11.26 15.25
C TYR A 31 -1.19 11.14 15.46
N LEU A 32 -0.39 11.24 14.40
CA LEU A 32 1.07 11.24 14.56
C LEU A 32 1.55 12.51 15.28
N GLN A 33 0.97 13.67 14.95
CA GLN A 33 1.28 14.91 15.65
C GLN A 33 0.87 14.85 17.12
N ASP A 34 -0.34 14.35 17.41
CA ASP A 34 -0.80 14.16 18.78
C ASP A 34 0.17 13.26 19.57
N ALA A 35 0.72 12.22 18.94
CA ALA A 35 1.71 11.35 19.57
C ALA A 35 3.01 12.07 19.92
N ILE A 36 3.51 12.89 19.00
CA ILE A 36 4.71 13.72 19.19
C ILE A 36 4.47 14.76 20.30
N ASP A 37 3.28 15.37 20.31
CA ASP A 37 2.90 16.37 21.31
C ASP A 37 2.75 15.75 22.70
N ASP A 38 2.17 14.54 22.80
CA ASP A 38 2.06 13.79 24.06
C ASP A 38 3.44 13.49 24.66
N LEU A 39 4.38 13.02 23.83
CA LEU A 39 5.77 12.73 24.22
C LEU A 39 6.52 14.00 24.64
N SER A 40 6.33 15.10 23.90
CA SER A 40 6.94 16.40 24.20
C SER A 40 6.38 17.05 25.47
N SER A 41 5.16 16.69 25.85
CA SER A 41 4.47 17.25 27.02
C SER A 41 4.93 16.64 28.35
N GLY A 42 5.70 15.54 28.33
CA GLY A 42 6.29 14.94 29.53
C GLY A 42 6.60 13.45 29.37
N SER A 43 7.29 12.88 30.36
CA SER A 43 7.67 11.45 30.42
C SER A 43 6.89 10.67 31.48
N GLU A 44 5.81 11.25 32.01
CA GLU A 44 4.92 10.56 32.93
C GLU A 44 4.16 9.44 32.21
N ARG A 45 3.73 8.43 32.96
CA ARG A 45 2.94 7.28 32.47
C ARG A 45 1.87 7.66 31.43
N ARG A 46 1.10 8.71 31.73
CA ARG A 46 -0.02 9.17 30.88
C ARG A 46 0.47 9.64 29.51
N ASN A 47 1.56 10.41 29.48
CA ASN A 47 2.14 10.94 28.26
C ASN A 47 2.63 9.80 27.36
N LEU A 48 3.43 8.89 27.92
CA LEU A 48 4.03 7.78 27.18
C LEU A 48 2.96 6.83 26.61
N ASN A 49 1.95 6.47 27.43
CA ASN A 49 0.86 5.61 26.97
C ASN A 49 -0.01 6.28 25.89
N ASN A 50 -0.26 7.59 26.02
CA ASN A 50 -1.00 8.33 25.00
C ASN A 50 -0.22 8.44 23.69
N ALA A 51 1.09 8.74 23.77
CA ALA A 51 2.00 8.82 22.64
C ALA A 51 1.96 7.52 21.80
N VAL A 52 2.12 6.36 22.46
CA VAL A 52 2.05 5.05 21.79
C VAL A 52 0.66 4.81 21.16
N ARG A 53 -0.43 5.15 21.88
CA ARG A 53 -1.80 4.97 21.37
C ARG A 53 -2.09 5.82 20.13
N ASN A 54 -1.63 7.07 20.13
CA ASN A 54 -1.80 8.00 19.02
C ASN A 54 -0.94 7.59 17.82
N ALA A 55 0.32 7.19 18.03
CA ALA A 55 1.18 6.66 16.98
C ALA A 55 0.59 5.38 16.35
N LYS A 56 0.04 4.47 17.17
CA LYS A 56 -0.69 3.28 16.69
C LYS A 56 -1.87 3.67 15.80
N SER A 57 -2.64 4.67 16.21
CA SER A 57 -3.82 5.14 15.46
C SER A 57 -3.41 5.70 14.09
N ALA A 58 -2.31 6.48 14.03
CA ALA A 58 -1.74 6.96 12.79
C ALA A 58 -1.33 5.80 11.86
N LEU A 59 -0.58 4.82 12.37
CA LEU A 59 -0.13 3.65 11.61
C LEU A 59 -1.32 2.84 11.06
N HIS A 60 -2.26 2.48 11.93
CA HIS A 60 -3.43 1.69 11.56
C HIS A 60 -4.26 2.39 10.49
N MET A 61 -4.49 3.69 10.63
CA MET A 61 -5.27 4.43 9.64
C MET A 61 -4.54 4.56 8.30
N ARG A 62 -3.21 4.75 8.32
CA ARG A 62 -2.42 4.75 7.08
C ARG A 62 -2.50 3.41 6.37
N VAL A 63 -2.33 2.31 7.10
CA VAL A 63 -2.44 0.95 6.56
C VAL A 63 -3.82 0.69 5.99
N ASP A 64 -4.89 1.15 6.66
CA ASP A 64 -6.26 1.01 6.18
C ASP A 64 -6.50 1.77 4.88
N ILE A 65 -6.04 3.03 4.79
CA ILE A 65 -6.13 3.86 3.59
C ILE A 65 -5.42 3.16 2.43
N LEU A 66 -4.18 2.69 2.63
CA LEU A 66 -3.41 2.03 1.57
C LEU A 66 -4.08 0.73 1.13
N CYS A 67 -4.48 -0.13 2.08
CA CYS A 67 -5.14 -1.39 1.75
C CYS A 67 -6.42 -1.16 0.95
N ARG A 68 -7.32 -0.29 1.43
CA ARG A 68 -8.57 0.05 0.72
C ARG A 68 -8.29 0.63 -0.66
N SER A 69 -7.27 1.47 -0.78
CA SER A 69 -6.91 2.10 -2.06
C SER A 69 -6.44 1.09 -3.08
N PHE A 70 -5.74 0.02 -2.71
CA PHE A 70 -5.34 -1.00 -3.67
C PHE A 70 -6.42 -2.07 -3.87
N CYS A 71 -6.96 -2.67 -2.81
CA CYS A 71 -7.88 -3.81 -2.95
C CYS A 71 -9.36 -3.46 -3.13
N GLY A 72 -9.74 -2.18 -2.98
CA GLY A 72 -11.15 -1.76 -2.95
C GLY A 72 -11.85 -2.12 -1.64
N ASP A 73 -12.94 -1.40 -1.34
CA ASP A 73 -13.66 -1.50 -0.06
C ASP A 73 -14.26 -2.89 0.18
N GLU A 74 -14.80 -3.52 -0.86
CA GLU A 74 -15.45 -4.83 -0.72
C GLU A 74 -14.46 -5.90 -0.26
N TYR A 75 -13.28 -5.97 -0.90
CA TYR A 75 -12.26 -6.95 -0.54
C TYR A 75 -11.67 -6.63 0.83
N PHE A 76 -11.39 -5.35 1.11
CA PHE A 76 -10.87 -4.89 2.39
C PHE A 76 -11.75 -5.38 3.55
N GLN A 77 -13.06 -5.11 3.49
CA GLN A 77 -13.99 -5.47 4.56
C GLN A 77 -14.16 -6.98 4.73
N LYS A 78 -14.16 -7.74 3.64
CA LYS A 78 -14.39 -9.19 3.68
C LYS A 78 -13.15 -9.97 4.14
N ASN A 79 -11.97 -9.59 3.65
CA ASN A 79 -10.75 -10.42 3.71
C ASN A 79 -9.64 -9.85 4.60
N LEU A 80 -9.57 -8.53 4.81
CA LEU A 80 -8.49 -7.88 5.58
C LEU A 80 -9.00 -7.41 6.96
N ARG A 81 -9.35 -8.37 7.82
CA ARG A 81 -10.07 -8.10 9.08
C ARG A 81 -9.17 -7.62 10.21
N ASN A 82 -7.92 -8.08 10.24
CA ASN A 82 -6.98 -7.74 11.30
C ASN A 82 -5.71 -7.08 10.74
N PHE A 83 -4.97 -6.40 11.63
CA PHE A 83 -3.77 -5.65 11.24
C PHE A 83 -2.68 -6.52 10.59
N PRO A 84 -2.38 -7.74 11.09
CA PRO A 84 -1.45 -8.65 10.40
C PRO A 84 -1.84 -8.93 8.95
N GLN A 85 -3.09 -9.29 8.66
CA GLN A 85 -3.57 -9.55 7.29
C GLN A 85 -3.40 -8.33 6.37
N LYS A 86 -3.61 -7.12 6.90
CA LYS A 86 -3.43 -5.87 6.15
C LYS A 86 -1.95 -5.64 5.82
N MET A 87 -1.06 -5.86 6.78
CA MET A 87 0.38 -5.76 6.56
C MET A 87 0.89 -6.80 5.56
N ASP A 88 0.43 -8.05 5.66
CA ASP A 88 0.78 -9.12 4.73
C ASP A 88 0.30 -8.80 3.30
N PHE A 89 -0.85 -8.14 3.16
CA PHE A 89 -1.33 -7.67 1.87
C PHE A 89 -0.42 -6.58 1.29
N LEU A 90 -0.06 -5.56 2.07
CA LEU A 90 0.86 -4.50 1.64
C LEU A 90 2.23 -5.07 1.23
N GLU A 91 2.76 -6.01 2.00
CA GLU A 91 4.03 -6.67 1.70
C GLU A 91 3.97 -7.44 0.37
N LYS A 92 2.87 -8.17 0.12
CA LYS A 92 2.68 -8.92 -1.14
C LYS A 92 2.67 -8.03 -2.37
N ILE A 93 2.19 -6.79 -2.25
CA ILE A 93 2.19 -5.82 -3.35
C ILE A 93 3.47 -4.98 -3.41
N GLY A 94 4.50 -5.29 -2.60
CA GLY A 94 5.78 -4.59 -2.63
C GLY A 94 5.90 -3.37 -1.72
N ILE A 95 4.87 -3.02 -0.95
CA ILE A 95 4.97 -1.98 0.07
C ILE A 95 5.65 -2.60 1.29
N VAL A 96 6.88 -2.17 1.55
CA VAL A 96 7.76 -2.75 2.57
C VAL A 96 7.02 -2.83 3.90
N ARG A 97 7.08 -4.03 4.50
CA ARG A 97 6.81 -4.27 5.91
C ARG A 97 8.14 -4.12 6.66
N PRO A 98 8.43 -2.98 7.32
CA PRO A 98 9.58 -2.93 8.19
C PRO A 98 9.53 -4.12 9.16
N ARG A 99 10.59 -4.95 9.22
CA ARG A 99 10.68 -6.05 10.21
C ARG A 99 10.48 -5.55 11.65
N ILE A 100 10.69 -4.26 11.86
CA ILE A 100 10.48 -3.57 13.12
C ILE A 100 8.98 -3.43 13.52
N ILE A 101 8.04 -3.63 12.58
CA ILE A 101 6.60 -3.70 12.87
C ILE A 101 6.26 -4.91 13.77
N ASP A 102 7.06 -5.99 13.73
CA ASP A 102 6.91 -7.09 14.68
C ASP A 102 7.25 -6.68 16.12
N LYS A 103 8.27 -5.82 16.30
CA LYS A 103 8.59 -5.24 17.61
C LYS A 103 7.47 -4.35 18.12
N ILE A 104 6.91 -3.49 17.25
CA ILE A 104 5.74 -2.65 17.55
C ILE A 104 4.54 -3.48 18.00
N ASN A 105 4.22 -4.56 17.29
CA ASN A 105 3.09 -5.42 17.65
C ASN A 105 3.29 -6.07 19.03
N LYS A 106 4.53 -6.43 19.38
CA LYS A 106 4.87 -6.96 20.71
C LYS A 106 4.70 -5.89 21.80
N ILE A 107 5.32 -4.72 21.64
CA ILE A 107 5.21 -3.59 22.57
C ILE A 107 3.75 -3.22 22.80
N ARG A 108 2.96 -3.10 21.73
CA ARG A 108 1.52 -2.85 21.81
C ARG A 108 0.79 -3.93 22.61
N ASN A 109 1.05 -5.20 22.31
CA ASN A 109 0.36 -6.31 22.99
C ASN A 109 0.65 -6.29 24.49
N GLU A 110 1.90 -6.04 24.89
CA GLU A 110 2.28 -5.93 26.30
C GLU A 110 1.56 -4.74 26.98
N ILE A 111 1.49 -3.58 26.31
CA ILE A 111 0.80 -2.40 26.85
C ILE A 111 -0.72 -2.63 26.96
N GLU A 112 -1.36 -3.16 25.91
CA GLU A 112 -2.82 -3.24 25.81
C GLU A 112 -3.42 -4.49 26.46
N HIS A 113 -2.67 -5.60 26.52
CA HIS A 113 -3.17 -6.89 27.01
C HIS A 113 -2.48 -7.39 28.27
N GLU A 114 -1.25 -6.95 28.55
CA GLU A 114 -0.56 -7.24 29.81
C GLU A 114 -0.64 -6.05 30.80
N TYR A 115 -1.32 -4.97 30.40
CA TYR A 115 -1.58 -3.78 31.24
C TYR A 115 -0.31 -3.13 31.80
N ARG A 116 0.78 -3.22 31.04
CA ARG A 116 2.07 -2.59 31.32
C ARG A 116 2.11 -1.16 30.77
N ASP A 117 2.86 -0.30 31.44
CA ASP A 117 3.13 1.05 30.94
C ASP A 117 4.27 1.05 29.92
N ALA A 118 4.15 1.92 28.92
CA ALA A 118 5.22 2.20 27.97
C ALA A 118 6.40 2.87 28.69
N THR A 119 7.62 2.49 28.35
CA THR A 119 8.81 3.27 28.69
C THR A 119 9.02 4.43 27.72
N LEU A 120 9.86 5.39 28.09
CA LEU A 120 10.21 6.52 27.23
C LEU A 120 10.82 6.03 25.90
N GLU A 121 11.80 5.13 26.00
CA GLU A 121 12.49 4.53 24.85
C GLU A 121 11.51 3.81 23.91
N GLU A 122 10.58 3.02 24.47
CA GLU A 122 9.56 2.35 23.64
C GLU A 122 8.60 3.32 22.97
N ALA A 123 8.24 4.43 23.62
CA ALA A 123 7.37 5.44 23.04
C ALA A 123 8.09 6.19 21.90
N GLU A 124 9.35 6.56 22.10
CA GLU A 124 10.23 7.17 21.09
C GLU A 124 10.40 6.25 19.88
N ASP A 125 10.84 5.00 20.11
CA ASP A 125 11.02 4.00 19.04
C ASP A 125 9.74 3.79 18.24
N PHE A 126 8.60 3.66 18.92
CA PHE A 126 7.32 3.44 18.25
C PHE A 126 6.95 4.63 17.35
N ILE A 127 7.08 5.87 17.86
CA ILE A 127 6.79 7.08 17.09
C ILE A 127 7.71 7.17 15.87
N ASP A 128 9.01 6.96 16.03
CA ASP A 128 10.00 7.07 14.95
C ASP A 128 9.72 6.08 13.83
N ILE A 129 9.37 4.85 14.16
CA ILE A 129 9.02 3.84 13.15
C ILE A 129 7.74 4.23 12.42
N VAL A 130 6.71 4.73 13.14
CA VAL A 130 5.46 5.15 12.51
C VAL A 130 5.72 6.34 11.59
N LEU A 131 6.53 7.31 12.01
CA LEU A 131 6.96 8.45 11.19
C LEU A 131 7.68 7.97 9.92
N LEU A 132 8.63 7.04 10.05
CA LEU A 132 9.35 6.47 8.91
C LEU A 132 8.40 5.78 7.92
N PHE A 133 7.44 4.99 8.41
CA PHE A 133 6.45 4.33 7.55
C PHE A 133 5.52 5.34 6.84
N MET A 134 5.08 6.35 7.59
CA MET A 134 4.26 7.45 7.06
C MET A 134 4.98 8.20 5.94
N GLU A 135 6.25 8.56 6.14
CA GLU A 135 7.06 9.26 5.16
C GLU A 135 7.43 8.39 3.96
N ALA A 136 7.83 7.13 4.20
CA ALA A 136 8.16 6.18 3.13
C ALA A 136 6.97 5.91 2.19
N THR A 137 5.74 6.01 2.70
CA THR A 137 4.54 5.80 1.88
C THR A 137 3.91 7.09 1.39
N ARG A 138 4.41 8.27 1.80
CA ARG A 138 3.76 9.58 1.55
C ARG A 138 3.55 9.89 0.08
N TYR A 139 4.49 9.46 -0.79
CA TYR A 139 4.44 9.69 -2.23
C TYR A 139 3.17 9.14 -2.88
N LEU A 140 2.62 8.03 -2.37
CA LEU A 140 1.38 7.41 -2.86
C LEU A 140 0.16 8.34 -2.72
N ASN A 141 0.23 9.41 -1.94
CA ASN A 141 -0.86 10.38 -1.85
C ASN A 141 -1.07 11.15 -3.15
N THR A 142 -0.01 11.38 -3.93
CA THR A 142 -0.03 12.19 -5.16
C THR A 142 0.39 11.40 -6.39
N ARG A 143 1.17 10.32 -6.21
CA ARG A 143 1.63 9.40 -7.26
C ARG A 143 0.98 8.03 -7.11
N PHE A 144 -0.34 7.98 -6.94
CA PHE A 144 -1.04 6.70 -6.93
C PHE A 144 -1.22 6.21 -8.37
N PRO A 145 -0.63 5.07 -8.78
CA PRO A 145 -0.64 4.66 -10.18
C PRO A 145 -2.07 4.39 -10.64
N CYS A 146 -2.53 4.94 -11.77
CA CYS A 146 -3.87 4.66 -12.30
C CYS A 146 -3.85 3.85 -13.59
N ASP A 147 -2.73 3.88 -14.32
CA ASP A 147 -2.50 3.06 -15.49
C ASP A 147 -1.01 3.00 -15.83
N ALA A 148 -0.64 1.97 -16.60
CA ALA A 148 0.69 1.78 -17.15
C ALA A 148 0.55 1.41 -18.64
N ASP A 149 1.10 2.23 -19.52
CA ASP A 149 1.12 2.02 -20.96
C ASP A 149 2.47 1.41 -21.40
N PHE A 150 2.40 0.49 -22.36
CA PHE A 150 3.54 -0.31 -22.85
C PHE A 150 3.75 -0.05 -24.34
N HIS A 151 4.94 0.41 -24.71
CA HIS A 151 5.26 0.77 -26.10
C HIS A 151 5.36 -0.46 -27.02
N ILE A 152 6.14 -1.47 -26.62
CA ILE A 152 6.29 -2.74 -27.35
C ILE A 152 6.56 -3.86 -26.35
N LEU A 153 5.50 -4.43 -25.77
CA LEU A 153 5.62 -5.62 -24.93
C LEU A 153 4.90 -6.80 -25.58
N GLU A 154 5.65 -7.67 -26.25
CA GLU A 154 5.13 -8.91 -26.82
C GLU A 154 5.07 -9.99 -25.74
N ILE A 155 3.87 -10.57 -25.53
CA ILE A 155 3.63 -11.57 -24.48
C ILE A 155 3.50 -13.00 -25.04
N SER A 156 3.29 -13.12 -26.35
CA SER A 156 3.15 -14.35 -27.13
C SER A 156 3.16 -13.96 -28.61
N ASP A 157 3.43 -14.91 -29.53
CA ASP A 157 3.45 -14.68 -30.99
C ASP A 157 2.33 -13.72 -31.46
N GLU A 158 2.73 -12.51 -31.87
CA GLU A 158 1.86 -11.43 -32.37
C GLU A 158 0.84 -10.83 -31.38
N ILE A 159 0.93 -11.15 -30.08
CA ILE A 159 0.08 -10.58 -29.02
C ILE A 159 0.90 -9.61 -28.17
N TYR A 160 0.46 -8.35 -28.14
CA TYR A 160 1.13 -7.27 -27.43
C TYR A 160 0.28 -6.78 -26.27
N LEU A 161 0.85 -6.73 -25.05
CA LEU A 161 0.28 -5.98 -23.95
C LEU A 161 0.52 -4.49 -24.20
N ARG A 162 -0.55 -3.70 -24.17
CA ARG A 162 -0.52 -2.26 -24.49
C ARG A 162 -0.74 -1.38 -23.28
N LYS A 163 -1.61 -1.81 -22.39
CA LYS A 163 -2.00 -1.02 -21.23
C LYS A 163 -2.47 -1.91 -20.11
N ILE A 164 -2.17 -1.49 -18.89
CA ILE A 164 -2.87 -1.93 -17.69
C ILE A 164 -3.59 -0.72 -17.11
N GLU A 165 -4.91 -0.81 -16.98
CA GLU A 165 -5.71 0.16 -16.24
C GLU A 165 -5.99 -0.39 -14.83
N CYS A 166 -5.81 0.48 -13.84
CA CYS A 166 -5.99 0.12 -12.45
C CYS A 166 -7.35 0.59 -11.92
N ASN A 167 -8.32 -0.33 -11.90
CA ASN A 167 -9.62 -0.11 -11.31
C ASN A 167 -9.61 -0.45 -9.81
N TRP A 168 -8.92 0.41 -9.07
CA TRP A 168 -8.73 0.30 -7.63
C TRP A 168 -10.00 0.21 -6.80
N LYS A 169 -11.06 0.92 -7.22
CA LYS A 169 -12.36 0.90 -6.53
C LYS A 169 -12.91 -0.52 -6.40
N ASN A 170 -12.64 -1.36 -7.41
CA ASN A 170 -13.10 -2.75 -7.48
C ASN A 170 -11.99 -3.76 -7.19
N GLY A 171 -10.78 -3.30 -6.82
CA GLY A 171 -9.60 -4.14 -6.68
C GLY A 171 -9.30 -4.93 -7.95
N GLU A 172 -9.35 -4.29 -9.11
CA GLU A 172 -9.26 -4.95 -10.41
C GLU A 172 -8.20 -4.29 -11.30
N LEU A 173 -7.41 -5.11 -12.00
CA LEU A 173 -6.51 -4.66 -13.06
C LEU A 173 -7.08 -5.13 -14.41
N ILE A 174 -7.14 -4.21 -15.37
CA ILE A 174 -7.67 -4.46 -16.70
C ILE A 174 -6.53 -4.35 -17.70
N PHE A 175 -6.23 -5.46 -18.37
CA PHE A 175 -5.18 -5.59 -19.37
C PHE A 175 -5.78 -5.39 -20.75
N TYR A 176 -5.10 -4.61 -21.58
CA TYR A 176 -5.47 -4.35 -22.96
C TYR A 176 -4.43 -4.96 -23.90
N TYR A 177 -4.87 -5.88 -24.74
CA TYR A 177 -4.02 -6.57 -25.71
C TYR A 177 -4.35 -6.18 -27.14
N SER A 178 -3.34 -6.22 -28.01
CA SER A 178 -3.51 -6.03 -29.46
C SER A 178 -2.78 -7.13 -30.24
N LYS A 179 -3.37 -7.52 -31.37
CA LYS A 179 -2.77 -8.47 -32.35
C LYS A 179 -1.90 -7.78 -33.40
N GLN A 180 -1.71 -6.47 -33.27
CA GLN A 180 -0.94 -5.67 -34.22
C GLN A 180 0.22 -5.00 -33.51
N LYS A 181 1.37 -4.93 -34.19
CA LYS A 181 2.53 -4.16 -33.72
C LYS A 181 2.29 -2.65 -33.73
N SER A 182 1.32 -2.18 -34.53
CA SER A 182 0.82 -0.80 -34.55
C SER A 182 0.37 -0.32 -33.16
N LEU A 183 0.73 0.91 -32.79
CA LEU A 183 0.31 1.58 -31.55
C LEU A 183 -1.16 2.04 -31.56
N ARG A 184 -1.89 1.85 -32.67
CA ARG A 184 -3.30 2.23 -32.74
C ARG A 184 -4.13 1.35 -31.81
N LEU A 185 -4.97 1.97 -30.99
CA LEU A 185 -5.87 1.31 -30.02
C LEU A 185 -7.09 0.62 -30.69
N ASP A 186 -7.02 0.34 -31.99
CA ASP A 186 -8.12 -0.27 -32.74
C ASP A 186 -8.13 -1.79 -32.49
N ASN A 187 -9.30 -2.36 -32.20
CA ASN A 187 -9.51 -3.82 -31.97
C ASN A 187 -8.74 -4.40 -30.77
N MET A 188 -8.80 -3.77 -29.60
CA MET A 188 -8.22 -4.31 -28.37
C MET A 188 -9.07 -5.40 -27.74
N GLU A 189 -8.41 -6.47 -27.28
CA GLU A 189 -9.01 -7.48 -26.41
C GLU A 189 -8.69 -7.13 -24.96
N THR A 190 -9.68 -7.24 -24.06
CA THR A 190 -9.49 -6.97 -22.64
C THR A 190 -9.53 -8.24 -21.81
N TYR A 191 -8.74 -8.25 -20.75
CA TYR A 191 -8.75 -9.30 -19.73
C TYR A 191 -8.62 -8.63 -18.37
N SER A 192 -9.33 -9.11 -17.35
CA SER A 192 -9.21 -8.56 -16.01
C SER A 192 -8.80 -9.61 -14.98
N ILE A 193 -8.03 -9.15 -13.99
CA ILE A 193 -7.76 -9.91 -12.76
C ILE A 193 -8.22 -9.09 -11.57
N LYS A 194 -8.80 -9.79 -10.59
CA LYS A 194 -9.25 -9.17 -9.35
C LYS A 194 -8.33 -9.54 -8.20
N VAL A 195 -8.35 -8.70 -7.18
CA VAL A 195 -7.73 -8.98 -5.90
C VAL A 195 -8.23 -10.32 -5.33
N GLY A 196 -7.30 -11.11 -4.81
CA GLY A 196 -7.51 -12.51 -4.44
C GLY A 196 -6.92 -13.49 -5.46
N ASP A 197 -6.72 -13.06 -6.71
CA ASP A 197 -5.85 -13.79 -7.64
C ASP A 197 -4.38 -13.58 -7.26
N HIS A 198 -3.59 -14.64 -7.21
CA HIS A 198 -2.17 -14.56 -6.85
C HIS A 198 -1.38 -13.61 -7.76
N ARG A 199 -1.79 -13.49 -9.03
CA ARG A 199 -1.14 -12.63 -10.03
C ARG A 199 -1.41 -11.16 -9.80
N TYR A 200 -2.53 -10.82 -9.14
CA TYR A 200 -2.87 -9.43 -8.84
C TYR A 200 -1.75 -8.76 -8.05
N ALA A 201 -1.24 -9.43 -7.01
CA ALA A 201 -0.19 -8.87 -6.18
C ALA A 201 1.14 -8.68 -6.95
N GLN A 202 1.49 -9.64 -7.81
CA GLN A 202 2.68 -9.53 -8.67
C GLN A 202 2.58 -8.33 -9.61
N TRP A 203 1.42 -8.12 -10.25
CA TRP A 203 1.22 -6.99 -11.16
C TRP A 203 1.18 -5.65 -10.44
N VAL A 204 0.53 -5.54 -9.26
CA VAL A 204 0.57 -4.30 -8.48
C VAL A 204 2.00 -3.98 -8.05
N LYS A 205 2.76 -4.99 -7.61
CA LYS A 205 4.18 -4.81 -7.26
C LYS A 205 4.99 -4.30 -8.45
N PHE A 206 4.86 -4.94 -9.61
CA PHE A 206 5.51 -4.48 -10.83
C PHE A 206 5.17 -3.01 -11.15
N ILE A 207 3.88 -2.65 -11.10
CA ILE A 207 3.42 -1.28 -11.32
C ILE A 207 4.07 -0.31 -10.33
N LEU A 208 4.14 -0.64 -9.05
CA LEU A 208 4.78 0.23 -8.05
C LEU A 208 6.28 0.39 -8.30
N GLU A 209 6.97 -0.67 -8.74
CA GLU A 209 8.42 -0.62 -9.01
C GLU A 209 8.75 0.17 -10.29
N HIS A 210 7.85 0.22 -11.28
CA HIS A 210 8.12 0.81 -12.60
C HIS A 210 7.37 2.13 -12.85
N CYS A 211 6.48 2.54 -11.94
CA CYS A 211 5.74 3.81 -12.00
C CYS A 211 6.14 4.84 -10.93
N ASP A 212 7.20 4.58 -10.14
CA ASP A 212 7.66 5.46 -9.05
C ASP A 212 8.36 6.76 -9.51
#